data_AF-A0A7X7CTE4-F1
#
_entry.id   AF-A0A7X7CTE4-F1
#
_cell.length_a   1.000
_cell.length_b   1.000
_cell.length_c   1.000
_cell.angle_alpha   90.00
_cell.angle_beta   90.00
_cell.angle_gamma   90.00
#
_symmetry.space_group_name_H-M   'P 1'
#
loop_
_entity.id
_entity.type
_entity.pdbx_description
1 polymer ?
#
loop_
_entity_poly.entity_id
_entity_poly.type
_entity_poly.pdbx_seq_one_letter_code
_entity_poly.pdbx_strand_id
1 'polypeptide(L)'
;MCRWVAYTGRPERLENIVTRPARSLVHQSLHATQCKTSTNGDGFGIGWYGNREAPGLYREISPAWSDENLLSLCAQLEASTFFAHVRASTGASTARVNCHPFSVGRWLFMHNGQIGGFSGLRRRIENMIPDRCYPHRRGATDSEAIFLIALGEVDDEGPVEATRRALVRIVAEMEAAGVTEPLRFAAAMTDGRTLTVFRWSSDPQAPSVWFRRSAGGLVVVSEPIDDQADGWQAVGANHVLVASCGEASDPPVIVPFELEPAVPGSTADGPGMARPWARSVGREAVEQARPAGTAQGLVAAAA
;
A
#
# COMPACT_ATOMS: atom_id res chain seq x y z
N MET A 1 1.63 -10.55 11.95
CA MET A 1 1.82 -9.89 10.64
C MET A 1 0.62 -10.29 9.80
N CYS A 2 0.04 -9.38 9.04
CA CYS A 2 -1.18 -9.59 8.27
C CYS A 2 -0.89 -10.33 6.95
N ARG A 3 -1.93 -10.69 6.20
CA ARG A 3 -1.81 -11.17 4.81
C ARG A 3 -2.58 -10.24 3.88
N TRP A 4 -2.08 -10.03 2.67
CA TRP A 4 -2.70 -9.13 1.72
C TRP A 4 -2.38 -9.48 0.26
N VAL A 5 -3.24 -8.97 -0.63
CA VAL A 5 -3.14 -9.06 -2.09
C VAL A 5 -3.48 -7.71 -2.73
N ALA A 6 -2.70 -7.32 -3.73
CA ALA A 6 -3.02 -6.27 -4.69
C ALA A 6 -3.06 -6.89 -6.09
N TYR A 7 -4.08 -6.52 -6.87
CA TYR A 7 -4.19 -6.88 -8.26
C TYR A 7 -4.27 -5.63 -9.13
N THR A 8 -3.62 -5.67 -10.30
CA THR A 8 -3.93 -4.77 -11.40
C THR A 8 -3.76 -5.47 -12.75
N GLY A 9 -4.69 -5.24 -13.68
CA GLY A 9 -4.62 -5.80 -15.03
C GLY A 9 -5.94 -5.74 -15.78
N ARG A 10 -6.23 -6.81 -16.53
CA ARG A 10 -7.54 -7.02 -17.14
C ARG A 10 -8.63 -7.06 -16.06
N PRO A 11 -9.88 -6.71 -16.36
CA PRO A 11 -10.97 -6.99 -15.42
C PRO A 11 -10.91 -8.47 -14.97
N GLU A 12 -10.81 -8.69 -13.66
CA GLU A 12 -10.72 -10.02 -13.06
C GLU A 12 -11.70 -10.12 -11.90
N ARG A 13 -12.31 -11.31 -11.76
CA ARG A 13 -13.19 -11.57 -10.62
C ARG A 13 -12.37 -11.68 -9.35
N LEU A 14 -12.82 -11.01 -8.30
CA LEU A 14 -12.10 -11.01 -7.03
C LEU A 14 -11.97 -12.44 -6.46
N GLU A 15 -12.95 -13.33 -6.67
CA GLU A 15 -12.89 -14.72 -6.21
C GLU A 15 -11.67 -15.49 -6.73
N ASN A 16 -11.21 -15.21 -7.96
CA ASN A 16 -10.11 -15.93 -8.58
C ASN A 16 -8.75 -15.65 -7.92
N ILE A 17 -8.66 -14.58 -7.14
CA ILE A 17 -7.44 -14.15 -6.46
C ILE A 17 -7.60 -14.19 -4.94
N VAL A 18 -8.78 -13.86 -4.41
CA VAL A 18 -9.00 -13.66 -2.97
C VAL A 18 -9.46 -14.93 -2.26
N THR A 19 -10.32 -15.75 -2.88
CA THR A 19 -11.04 -16.84 -2.18
C THR A 19 -10.76 -18.23 -2.74
N ARG A 20 -10.67 -18.39 -4.07
CA ARG A 20 -10.52 -19.69 -4.76
C ARG A 20 -9.12 -20.31 -4.76
N PRO A 21 -8.00 -19.56 -4.80
CA PRO A 21 -6.68 -20.18 -4.85
C PRO A 21 -6.42 -21.17 -3.71
N ALA A 22 -5.60 -22.20 -3.94
CA ALA A 22 -5.37 -23.25 -2.95
C ALA A 22 -4.81 -22.70 -1.62
N ARG A 23 -4.00 -21.64 -1.69
CA ARG A 23 -3.51 -20.89 -0.53
C ARG A 23 -4.09 -19.47 -0.55
N SER A 24 -5.40 -19.35 -0.81
CA SER A 24 -6.12 -18.08 -0.91
C SER A 24 -5.93 -17.20 0.32
N LEU A 25 -6.26 -15.91 0.21
CA LEU A 25 -6.18 -14.98 1.34
C LEU A 25 -7.07 -15.45 2.51
N VAL A 26 -8.23 -16.04 2.21
CA VAL A 26 -9.11 -16.67 3.20
C VAL A 26 -8.42 -17.87 3.85
N HIS A 27 -7.76 -18.76 3.09
CA HIS A 27 -6.99 -19.86 3.67
C HIS A 27 -5.84 -19.36 4.55
N GLN A 28 -5.09 -18.36 4.09
CA GLN A 28 -4.00 -17.74 4.85
C GLN A 28 -4.48 -17.02 6.12
N SER A 29 -5.76 -16.65 6.21
CA SER A 29 -6.31 -16.13 7.46
C SER A 29 -6.40 -17.19 8.58
N LEU A 30 -6.38 -18.48 8.25
CA LEU A 30 -6.33 -19.59 9.22
C LEU A 30 -4.94 -20.26 9.31
N HIS A 31 -4.20 -20.29 8.20
CA HIS A 31 -2.98 -21.09 8.03
C HIS A 31 -1.83 -20.33 7.36
N ALA A 32 -1.52 -19.11 7.80
CA ALA A 32 -0.39 -18.36 7.25
C ALA A 32 0.95 -19.03 7.60
N THR A 33 1.80 -19.26 6.59
CA THR A 33 3.12 -19.90 6.80
C THR A 33 4.25 -18.89 6.94
N GLN A 34 4.06 -17.64 6.47
CA GLN A 34 5.04 -16.55 6.55
C GLN A 34 4.70 -15.51 7.64
N CYS A 35 3.76 -15.82 8.55
CA CYS A 35 3.37 -14.95 9.66
C CYS A 35 4.04 -15.33 10.99
N LYS A 36 4.13 -14.36 11.90
CA LYS A 36 4.43 -14.63 13.33
C LYS A 36 3.32 -15.42 14.04
N THR A 37 2.09 -15.36 13.53
CA THR A 37 0.90 -16.06 14.05
C THR A 37 0.24 -16.83 12.91
N SER A 38 -0.18 -18.07 13.14
CA SER A 38 -0.83 -18.89 12.10
C SER A 38 -2.18 -18.32 11.64
N THR A 39 -2.89 -17.62 12.54
CA THR A 39 -4.25 -17.12 12.32
C THR A 39 -4.28 -15.59 12.28
N ASN A 40 -5.04 -15.04 11.33
CA ASN A 40 -5.30 -13.61 11.11
C ASN A 40 -6.83 -13.40 11.15
N GLY A 41 -7.40 -13.34 12.35
CA GLY A 41 -8.85 -13.30 12.57
C GLY A 41 -9.40 -11.94 13.00
N ASP A 42 -8.58 -10.89 13.01
CA ASP A 42 -8.93 -9.58 13.62
C ASP A 42 -9.60 -8.61 12.62
N GLY A 43 -10.27 -9.19 11.62
CA GLY A 43 -10.96 -8.49 10.54
C GLY A 43 -10.32 -8.66 9.17
N PHE A 44 -11.01 -8.15 8.17
CA PHE A 44 -10.55 -8.12 6.78
C PHE A 44 -11.09 -6.88 6.06
N GLY A 45 -10.61 -6.66 4.85
CA GLY A 45 -11.25 -5.76 3.92
C GLY A 45 -10.83 -5.96 2.48
N ILE A 46 -11.70 -5.50 1.59
CA ILE A 46 -11.46 -5.39 0.16
C ILE A 46 -11.73 -3.95 -0.28
N GLY A 47 -10.94 -3.47 -1.22
CA GLY A 47 -11.15 -2.19 -1.90
C GLY A 47 -10.93 -2.34 -3.39
N TRP A 48 -11.81 -1.79 -4.21
CA TRP A 48 -11.77 -2.00 -5.66
C TRP A 48 -12.15 -0.73 -6.42
N TYR A 49 -11.55 -0.55 -7.59
CA TYR A 49 -11.99 0.49 -8.54
C TYR A 49 -13.05 -0.10 -9.46
N GLY A 50 -14.23 0.52 -9.46
CA GLY A 50 -15.31 0.24 -10.42
C GLY A 50 -15.52 1.44 -11.35
N ASN A 51 -16.77 1.74 -11.67
CA ASN A 51 -17.11 2.84 -12.59
C ASN A 51 -17.05 4.24 -11.97
N ARG A 52 -16.58 4.35 -10.72
CA ARG A 52 -16.44 5.62 -9.99
C ARG A 52 -14.97 5.89 -9.73
N GLU A 53 -14.65 7.17 -9.62
CA GLU A 53 -13.30 7.62 -9.31
C GLU A 53 -12.86 7.23 -7.89
N ALA A 54 -13.77 7.30 -6.92
CA ALA A 54 -13.52 6.80 -5.58
C ALA A 54 -13.69 5.26 -5.55
N PRO A 55 -12.78 4.53 -4.90
CA PRO A 55 -12.86 3.08 -4.79
C PRO A 55 -14.04 2.66 -3.90
N GLY A 56 -14.64 1.51 -4.24
CA GLY A 56 -15.52 0.80 -3.32
C GLY A 56 -14.72 0.21 -2.17
N LEU A 57 -15.33 0.13 -0.99
CA LEU A 57 -14.73 -0.49 0.20
C LEU A 57 -15.74 -1.38 0.90
N TYR A 58 -15.29 -2.57 1.29
CA TYR A 58 -15.98 -3.44 2.23
C TYR A 58 -14.97 -3.91 3.28
N ARG A 59 -15.29 -3.69 4.56
CA ARG A 59 -14.42 -4.02 5.69
C ARG A 59 -15.26 -4.57 6.80
N GLU A 60 -14.77 -5.62 7.45
CA GLU A 60 -15.40 -6.18 8.63
C GLU A 60 -14.39 -6.56 9.71
N ILE A 61 -14.92 -6.70 10.93
CA ILE A 61 -14.17 -7.19 12.09
C ILE A 61 -14.28 -8.70 12.27
N SER A 62 -15.27 -9.33 11.63
CA SER A 62 -15.40 -10.78 11.58
C SER A 62 -14.20 -11.39 10.84
N PRO A 63 -13.84 -12.63 11.15
CA PRO A 63 -12.84 -13.33 10.36
C PRO A 63 -13.29 -13.59 8.93
N ALA A 64 -12.36 -13.49 7.98
CA ALA A 64 -12.65 -13.64 6.55
C ALA A 64 -13.24 -15.01 6.18
N TRP A 65 -12.85 -16.08 6.87
CA TRP A 65 -13.34 -17.44 6.58
C TRP A 65 -14.80 -17.67 6.94
N SER A 66 -15.39 -16.80 7.74
CA SER A 66 -16.78 -16.91 8.22
C SER A 66 -17.73 -15.90 7.60
N ASP A 67 -17.26 -15.04 6.68
CA ASP A 67 -18.06 -13.94 6.13
C ASP A 67 -18.68 -14.31 4.78
N GLU A 68 -19.97 -14.65 4.78
CA GLU A 68 -20.71 -15.01 3.57
C GLU A 68 -20.83 -13.84 2.58
N ASN A 69 -20.88 -12.60 3.08
CA ASN A 69 -20.93 -11.41 2.23
C ASN A 69 -19.62 -11.22 1.47
N LEU A 70 -18.46 -11.48 2.10
CA LEU A 70 -17.17 -11.48 1.40
C LEU A 70 -17.19 -12.47 0.24
N LEU A 71 -17.64 -13.70 0.47
CA LEU A 71 -17.74 -14.71 -0.59
C LEU A 71 -18.66 -14.26 -1.73
N SER A 72 -19.84 -13.74 -1.38
CA SER A 72 -20.83 -13.25 -2.36
C SER A 72 -20.29 -12.08 -3.17
N LEU A 73 -19.66 -11.10 -2.52
CA LEU A 73 -19.03 -9.94 -3.17
C LEU A 73 -17.89 -10.38 -4.08
N CYS A 74 -16.99 -11.26 -3.62
CA CYS A 74 -15.88 -11.74 -4.44
C CYS A 74 -16.35 -12.50 -5.70
N ALA A 75 -17.48 -13.22 -5.62
CA ALA A 75 -18.05 -13.94 -6.76
C ALA A 75 -18.73 -13.03 -7.79
N GLN A 76 -19.18 -11.85 -7.38
CA GLN A 76 -19.94 -10.92 -8.23
C GLN A 76 -19.09 -9.74 -8.74
N LEU A 77 -18.10 -9.30 -7.97
CA LEU A 77 -17.28 -8.14 -8.31
C LEU A 77 -16.17 -8.51 -9.30
N GLU A 78 -16.06 -7.68 -10.32
CA GLU A 78 -15.00 -7.71 -11.33
C GLU A 78 -14.34 -6.32 -11.34
N ALA A 79 -13.01 -6.29 -11.26
CA ALA A 79 -12.26 -5.04 -11.22
C ALA A 79 -10.87 -5.18 -11.84
N SER A 80 -10.44 -4.14 -12.54
CA SER A 80 -9.07 -4.05 -13.09
C SER A 80 -8.02 -3.69 -12.04
N THR A 81 -8.43 -3.18 -10.88
CA THR A 81 -7.52 -2.88 -9.76
C THR A 81 -8.26 -3.03 -8.44
N PHE A 82 -7.71 -3.85 -7.55
CA PHE A 82 -8.28 -4.04 -6.22
C PHE A 82 -7.24 -4.51 -5.20
N PHE A 83 -7.51 -4.23 -3.93
CA PHE A 83 -6.77 -4.67 -2.76
C PHE A 83 -7.64 -5.58 -1.89
N ALA A 84 -7.03 -6.56 -1.26
CA ALA A 84 -7.64 -7.40 -0.24
C ALA A 84 -6.64 -7.61 0.91
N HIS A 85 -7.11 -7.56 2.15
CA HIS A 85 -6.24 -7.65 3.33
C HIS A 85 -6.96 -8.35 4.48
N VAL A 86 -6.27 -9.26 5.16
CA VAL A 86 -6.75 -9.92 6.39
C VAL A 86 -5.83 -9.54 7.53
N ARG A 87 -6.45 -9.08 8.62
CA ARG A 87 -5.77 -8.42 9.73
C ARG A 87 -5.39 -9.41 10.83
N ALA A 88 -4.16 -9.27 11.30
CA ALA A 88 -3.71 -9.75 12.60
C ALA A 88 -3.25 -8.55 13.41
N SER A 89 -4.07 -8.15 14.39
CA SER A 89 -3.82 -6.97 15.21
C SER A 89 -2.63 -7.19 16.13
N THR A 90 -1.75 -6.19 16.21
CA THR A 90 -0.59 -6.16 17.12
C THR A 90 -0.71 -5.10 18.21
N GLY A 91 -1.87 -4.43 18.36
CA GLY A 91 -2.08 -3.50 19.48
C GLY A 91 -3.31 -2.61 19.42
N ALA A 92 -3.79 -2.24 18.23
CA ALA A 92 -5.00 -1.44 18.09
C ALA A 92 -6.28 -2.29 18.28
N SER A 93 -7.33 -1.71 18.86
CA SER A 93 -8.61 -2.41 19.06
C SER A 93 -9.17 -2.99 17.76
N THR A 94 -9.92 -4.08 17.89
CA THR A 94 -10.65 -4.69 16.78
C THR A 94 -11.85 -3.82 16.45
N ALA A 95 -11.68 -2.98 15.43
CA ALA A 95 -12.69 -2.05 14.95
C ALA A 95 -12.60 -1.93 13.44
N ARG A 96 -13.74 -1.79 12.75
CA ARG A 96 -13.79 -1.70 11.29
C ARG A 96 -12.93 -0.57 10.71
N VAL A 97 -12.85 0.56 11.43
CA VAL A 97 -12.00 1.69 11.06
C VAL A 97 -10.51 1.37 11.10
N ASN A 98 -10.09 0.32 11.80
CA ASN A 98 -8.70 -0.14 11.89
C ASN A 98 -8.37 -1.24 10.88
N CYS A 99 -9.35 -1.70 10.08
CA CYS A 99 -9.14 -2.68 9.03
C CYS A 99 -8.70 -1.99 7.73
N HIS A 100 -7.70 -2.57 7.08
CA HIS A 100 -7.26 -2.21 5.73
C HIS A 100 -8.27 -2.73 4.68
N PRO A 101 -8.24 -2.18 3.44
CA PRO A 101 -7.50 -0.98 3.03
C PRO A 101 -8.13 0.32 3.57
N PHE A 102 -7.31 1.35 3.73
CA PHE A 102 -7.74 2.72 3.99
C PHE A 102 -7.99 3.46 2.67
N SER A 103 -8.88 4.45 2.68
CA SER A 103 -9.15 5.28 1.51
C SER A 103 -9.33 6.75 1.83
N VAL A 104 -8.82 7.62 0.95
CA VAL A 104 -9.12 9.06 0.92
C VAL A 104 -9.24 9.51 -0.53
N GLY A 105 -10.41 10.00 -0.93
CA GLY A 105 -10.69 10.35 -2.32
C GLY A 105 -10.49 9.13 -3.23
N ARG A 106 -9.61 9.27 -4.23
CA ARG A 106 -9.24 8.19 -5.14
C ARG A 106 -8.24 7.19 -4.56
N TRP A 107 -7.60 7.48 -3.42
CA TRP A 107 -6.47 6.68 -2.96
C TRP A 107 -6.91 5.47 -2.14
N LEU A 108 -6.27 4.33 -2.38
CA LEU A 108 -6.28 3.14 -1.52
C LEU A 108 -4.89 2.92 -0.92
N PHE A 109 -4.85 2.48 0.33
CA PHE A 109 -3.61 2.12 1.02
C PHE A 109 -3.80 0.91 1.93
N MET A 110 -2.83 0.00 1.92
CA MET A 110 -2.75 -1.08 2.90
C MET A 110 -1.31 -1.30 3.37
N HIS A 111 -1.16 -1.74 4.62
CA HIS A 111 0.14 -1.90 5.27
C HIS A 111 0.19 -3.19 6.07
N ASN A 112 1.32 -3.86 5.99
CA ASN A 112 1.69 -5.03 6.77
C ASN A 112 3.05 -4.77 7.42
N GLY A 113 3.03 -4.54 8.72
CA GLY A 113 4.19 -4.05 9.43
C GLY A 113 3.76 -3.38 10.71
N GLN A 114 4.66 -2.58 11.27
CA GLN A 114 4.43 -1.86 12.50
C GLN A 114 5.41 -0.71 12.65
N ILE A 115 5.00 0.35 13.33
CA ILE A 115 5.92 1.29 13.97
C ILE A 115 6.26 0.75 15.36
N GLY A 116 7.55 0.50 15.62
CA GLY A 116 8.04 0.14 16.95
C GLY A 116 7.64 1.18 18.00
N GLY A 117 7.21 0.75 19.19
CA GLY A 117 6.85 1.68 20.27
C GLY A 117 5.70 2.65 19.94
N PHE A 118 4.84 2.35 18.96
CA PHE A 118 3.83 3.29 18.45
C PHE A 118 2.96 3.92 19.53
N SER A 119 2.59 3.20 20.59
CA SER A 119 1.76 3.74 21.68
C SER A 119 2.38 4.97 22.35
N GLY A 120 3.70 4.97 22.56
CA GLY A 120 4.44 6.11 23.11
C GLY A 120 4.71 7.22 22.08
N LEU A 121 4.76 6.87 20.79
CA LEU A 121 5.01 7.80 19.69
C LEU A 121 3.74 8.40 19.08
N ARG A 122 2.56 7.84 19.39
CA ARG A 122 1.32 8.12 18.67
C ARG A 122 1.05 9.60 18.49
N ARG A 123 1.17 10.40 19.55
CA ARG A 123 0.94 11.85 19.50
C ARG A 123 1.93 12.56 18.57
N ARG A 124 3.22 12.20 18.63
CA ARG A 124 4.28 12.79 17.79
C ARG A 124 4.05 12.49 16.32
N ILE A 125 3.69 11.24 16.02
CA ILE A 125 3.41 10.80 14.65
C ILE A 125 2.10 11.41 14.14
N GLU A 126 1.03 11.43 14.93
CA GLU A 126 -0.24 12.04 14.50
C GLU A 126 -0.12 13.55 14.26
N ASN A 127 0.75 14.26 14.98
CA ASN A 127 1.06 15.66 14.72
C ASN A 127 1.75 15.90 13.37
N MET A 128 2.27 14.87 12.70
CA MET A 128 2.83 14.99 11.35
C MET A 128 1.78 15.01 10.25
N ILE A 129 0.55 14.55 10.56
CA ILE A 129 -0.54 14.48 9.59
C ILE A 129 -0.97 15.92 9.25
N PRO A 130 -0.89 16.36 7.98
CA PRO A 130 -1.31 17.70 7.63
C PRO A 130 -2.80 17.95 7.91
N ASP A 131 -3.16 19.20 8.24
CA ASP A 131 -4.53 19.58 8.60
C ASP A 131 -5.58 19.15 7.57
N ARG A 132 -5.25 19.22 6.28
CA ARG A 132 -6.15 18.77 5.20
C ARG A 132 -6.41 17.26 5.19
N CYS A 133 -5.51 16.47 5.77
CA CYS A 133 -5.60 15.01 5.85
C CYS A 133 -6.15 14.55 7.21
N TYR A 134 -6.02 15.36 8.27
CA TYR A 134 -6.42 14.99 9.63
C TYR A 134 -7.93 14.62 9.78
N PRO A 135 -8.90 15.26 9.10
CA PRO A 135 -10.30 14.84 9.14
C PRO A 135 -10.56 13.39 8.67
N HIS A 136 -9.60 12.78 7.97
CA HIS A 136 -9.66 11.40 7.53
C HIS A 136 -9.05 10.41 8.54
N ARG A 137 -8.43 10.87 9.63
CA ARG A 137 -7.95 10.03 10.73
C ARG A 137 -9.16 9.52 11.54
N ARG A 138 -9.59 8.28 11.28
CA ARG A 138 -10.76 7.67 11.93
C ARG A 138 -10.39 6.56 12.90
N GLY A 139 -9.34 5.82 12.60
CA GLY A 139 -8.81 4.74 13.41
C GLY A 139 -7.71 5.19 14.37
N ALA A 140 -7.05 4.19 14.96
CA ALA A 140 -5.99 4.36 15.94
C ALA A 140 -4.70 3.61 15.56
N THR A 141 -4.62 3.11 14.33
CA THR A 141 -3.46 2.33 13.86
C THR A 141 -2.31 3.23 13.46
N ASP A 142 -1.09 2.72 13.55
CA ASP A 142 0.09 3.29 12.90
C ASP A 142 -0.08 3.37 11.38
N SER A 143 -0.70 2.34 10.80
CA SER A 143 -0.89 2.16 9.38
C SER A 143 -1.69 3.30 8.73
N GLU A 144 -2.78 3.73 9.36
CA GLU A 144 -3.56 4.89 8.87
C GLU A 144 -2.81 6.21 9.12
N ALA A 145 -2.01 6.32 10.19
CA ALA A 145 -1.18 7.50 10.40
C ALA A 145 -0.11 7.62 9.31
N ILE A 146 0.60 6.53 8.97
CA ILE A 146 1.56 6.50 7.85
C ILE A 146 0.89 6.91 6.55
N PHE A 147 -0.29 6.34 6.26
CA PHE A 147 -1.03 6.67 5.05
C PHE A 147 -1.35 8.17 4.95
N LEU A 148 -1.86 8.78 6.02
CA LEU A 148 -2.28 10.18 5.99
C LEU A 148 -1.10 11.15 5.94
N ILE A 149 0.03 10.81 6.56
CA ILE A 149 1.29 11.58 6.43
C ILE A 149 1.78 11.51 4.98
N ALA A 150 1.93 10.29 4.43
CA ALA A 150 2.39 10.09 3.06
C ALA A 150 1.46 10.74 2.04
N LEU A 151 0.13 10.58 2.17
CA LEU A 151 -0.86 11.22 1.31
C LEU A 151 -0.76 12.75 1.36
N GLY A 152 -0.49 13.29 2.55
CA GLY A 152 -0.25 14.70 2.79
C GLY A 152 1.04 15.25 2.16
N GLU A 153 1.90 14.37 1.63
CA GLU A 153 3.14 14.73 0.95
C GLU A 153 3.13 14.35 -0.53
N VAL A 154 2.04 13.78 -1.06
CA VAL A 154 1.93 13.48 -2.50
C VAL A 154 1.81 14.79 -3.29
N ASP A 155 2.80 15.04 -4.11
CA ASP A 155 2.94 16.15 -5.04
C ASP A 155 3.31 15.63 -6.44
N ASP A 156 3.92 16.48 -7.28
CA ASP A 156 4.36 16.13 -8.64
C ASP A 156 5.48 15.05 -8.67
N GLU A 157 6.14 14.76 -7.55
CA GLU A 157 7.15 13.70 -7.43
C GLU A 157 6.54 12.31 -7.16
N GLY A 158 5.24 12.28 -6.84
CA GLY A 158 4.44 11.07 -6.76
C GLY A 158 4.54 10.30 -5.44
N PRO A 159 3.88 9.13 -5.35
CA PRO A 159 3.67 8.42 -4.09
C PRO A 159 4.95 7.81 -3.49
N VAL A 160 5.98 7.54 -4.31
CA VAL A 160 7.25 6.98 -3.84
C VAL A 160 7.98 7.99 -2.95
N GLU A 161 8.16 9.22 -3.44
CA GLU A 161 8.88 10.25 -2.69
C GLU A 161 8.10 10.74 -1.47
N ALA A 162 6.78 10.90 -1.62
CA ALA A 162 5.89 11.20 -0.51
C ALA A 162 5.98 10.16 0.62
N THR A 163 6.03 8.87 0.27
CA THR A 163 6.18 7.80 1.26
C THR A 163 7.57 7.81 1.88
N ARG A 164 8.64 8.08 1.11
CA ARG A 164 10.01 8.19 1.63
C ARG A 164 10.12 9.28 2.68
N ARG A 165 9.67 10.50 2.35
CA ARG A 165 9.67 11.65 3.26
C ARG A 165 8.89 11.35 4.55
N ALA A 166 7.71 10.74 4.44
CA ALA A 166 6.93 10.30 5.59
C ALA A 166 7.70 9.32 6.48
N LEU A 167 8.32 8.28 5.90
CA LEU A 167 9.07 7.28 6.66
C LEU A 167 10.34 7.87 7.30
N VAL A 168 11.07 8.74 6.60
CA VAL A 168 12.25 9.46 7.14
C VAL A 168 11.87 10.24 8.40
N ARG A 169 10.74 10.97 8.37
CA ARG A 169 10.25 11.72 9.54
C ARG A 169 9.84 10.81 10.69
N ILE A 170 9.17 9.69 10.40
CA ILE A 170 8.76 8.71 11.41
C ILE A 170 9.98 8.08 12.08
N VAL A 171 10.99 7.67 11.30
CA VAL A 171 12.24 7.10 11.83
C VAL A 171 12.95 8.11 12.72
N ALA A 172 13.00 9.39 12.31
CA ALA A 172 13.59 10.45 13.14
C ALA A 172 12.89 10.62 14.51
N GLU A 173 11.56 10.52 14.57
CA GLU A 173 10.86 10.53 15.88
C GLU A 173 11.10 9.26 16.70
N MET A 174 11.24 8.09 16.04
CA MET A 174 11.61 6.86 16.73
C MET A 174 12.99 7.00 17.37
N GLU A 175 13.97 7.50 16.64
CA GLU A 175 15.33 7.76 17.13
C GLU A 175 15.34 8.79 18.26
N ALA A 176 14.64 9.92 18.08
CA ALA A 176 14.55 10.97 19.09
C ALA A 176 13.88 10.51 20.40
N ALA A 177 12.99 9.52 20.33
CA ALA A 177 12.35 8.92 21.49
C ALA A 177 13.12 7.71 22.07
N GLY A 178 14.27 7.34 21.47
CA GLY A 178 15.05 6.17 21.89
C GLY A 178 14.34 4.83 21.67
N VAL A 179 13.44 4.75 20.70
CA VAL A 179 12.73 3.51 20.35
C VAL A 179 13.69 2.55 19.65
N THR A 180 13.76 1.31 20.14
CA THR A 180 14.67 0.28 19.61
C THR A 180 13.94 -0.77 18.77
N GLU A 181 12.62 -0.87 18.94
CA GLU A 181 11.77 -1.73 18.13
C GLU A 181 11.72 -1.26 16.67
N PRO A 182 11.74 -2.19 15.69
CA PRO A 182 11.90 -1.82 14.30
C PRO A 182 10.63 -1.21 13.69
N LEU A 183 10.84 -0.33 12.70
CA LEU A 183 9.82 0.03 11.72
C LEU A 183 9.86 -0.99 10.59
N ARG A 184 8.77 -1.73 10.42
CA ARG A 184 8.59 -2.67 9.31
C ARG A 184 7.50 -2.12 8.39
N PHE A 185 7.78 -2.05 7.09
CA PHE A 185 6.91 -1.40 6.12
C PHE A 185 6.81 -2.22 4.82
N ALA A 186 5.87 -3.16 4.79
CA ALA A 186 5.39 -3.74 3.54
C ALA A 186 4.01 -3.16 3.22
N ALA A 187 3.91 -2.29 2.24
CA ALA A 187 2.68 -1.54 1.97
C ALA A 187 2.38 -1.46 0.48
N ALA A 188 1.10 -1.25 0.14
CA ALA A 188 0.66 -0.95 -1.21
C ALA A 188 -0.20 0.32 -1.19
N MET A 189 0.04 1.20 -2.15
CA MET A 189 -0.70 2.45 -2.37
C MET A 189 -1.08 2.56 -3.85
N THR A 190 -2.28 3.05 -4.12
CA THR A 190 -2.72 3.30 -5.50
C THR A 190 -3.80 4.37 -5.54
N ASP A 191 -3.83 5.12 -6.64
CA ASP A 191 -4.88 6.09 -6.99
C ASP A 191 -5.84 5.57 -8.09
N GLY A 192 -5.70 4.29 -8.44
CA GLY A 192 -6.41 3.62 -9.55
C GLY A 192 -5.71 3.75 -10.90
N ARG A 193 -4.58 4.47 -10.98
CA ARG A 193 -3.76 4.67 -12.19
C ARG A 193 -2.35 4.14 -12.03
N THR A 194 -1.79 4.22 -10.83
CA THR A 194 -0.47 3.69 -10.51
C THR A 194 -0.57 2.85 -9.24
N LEU A 195 0.01 1.66 -9.27
CA LEU A 195 0.24 0.80 -8.12
C LEU A 195 1.68 0.98 -7.64
N THR A 196 1.85 1.36 -6.38
CA THR A 196 3.16 1.44 -5.72
C THR A 196 3.18 0.48 -4.54
N VAL A 197 4.16 -0.42 -4.52
CA VAL A 197 4.33 -1.43 -3.46
C VAL A 197 5.72 -1.32 -2.85
N PHE A 198 5.77 -1.16 -1.54
CA PHE A 198 7.00 -0.99 -0.79
C PHE A 198 7.34 -2.27 -0.03
N ARG A 199 8.63 -2.62 0.01
CA ARG A 199 9.19 -3.59 0.95
C ARG A 199 10.40 -2.97 1.63
N TRP A 200 10.22 -2.51 2.87
CA TRP A 200 11.27 -1.84 3.64
C TRP A 200 11.21 -2.22 5.12
N SER A 201 12.36 -2.19 5.79
CA SER A 201 12.44 -2.30 7.25
C SER A 201 13.71 -1.64 7.79
N SER A 202 13.64 -1.12 9.03
CA SER A 202 14.80 -0.65 9.78
C SER A 202 15.64 -1.79 10.36
N ASP A 203 15.18 -3.04 10.25
CA ASP A 203 15.91 -4.26 10.62
C ASP A 203 15.98 -5.26 9.45
N PRO A 204 16.80 -6.32 9.53
CA PRO A 204 16.86 -7.34 8.48
C PRO A 204 15.58 -8.16 8.25
N GLN A 205 14.49 -7.91 9.01
CA GLN A 205 13.26 -8.71 8.99
C GLN A 205 12.11 -7.97 8.28
N ALA A 206 12.39 -7.43 7.10
CA ALA A 206 11.35 -6.86 6.25
C ALA A 206 10.26 -7.89 5.89
N PRO A 207 8.97 -7.58 6.11
CA PRO A 207 7.88 -8.49 5.74
C PRO A 207 7.96 -8.88 4.27
N SER A 208 7.57 -10.11 3.95
CA SER A 208 7.65 -10.63 2.59
C SER A 208 6.69 -9.92 1.65
N VAL A 209 7.17 -9.68 0.43
CA VAL A 209 6.36 -9.21 -0.70
C VAL A 209 6.80 -10.02 -1.93
N TRP A 210 5.83 -10.61 -2.59
CA TRP A 210 5.98 -11.43 -3.79
C TRP A 210 5.13 -10.84 -4.89
N PHE A 211 5.56 -10.99 -6.12
CA PHE A 211 4.75 -10.61 -7.28
C PHE A 211 4.81 -11.70 -8.35
N ARG A 212 3.74 -11.78 -9.13
CA ARG A 212 3.68 -12.59 -10.34
C ARG A 212 2.99 -11.79 -11.42
N ARG A 213 3.60 -11.81 -12.60
CA ARG A 213 3.03 -11.23 -13.80
C ARG A 213 2.54 -12.35 -14.72
N SER A 214 1.35 -12.18 -15.27
CA SER A 214 0.79 -13.05 -16.30
C SER A 214 0.23 -12.20 -17.46
N ALA A 215 -0.29 -12.85 -18.50
CA ALA A 215 -1.03 -12.16 -19.55
C ALA A 215 -2.29 -11.43 -19.04
N GLY A 216 -2.83 -11.85 -17.89
CA GLY A 216 -4.01 -11.25 -17.27
C GLY A 216 -3.71 -10.04 -16.39
N GLY A 217 -2.46 -9.86 -15.92
CA GLY A 217 -2.10 -8.73 -15.07
C GLY A 217 -0.96 -9.02 -14.10
N LEU A 218 -0.82 -8.12 -13.14
CA LEU A 218 0.12 -8.19 -12.03
C LEU A 218 -0.64 -8.51 -10.74
N VAL A 219 -0.23 -9.59 -10.07
CA VAL A 219 -0.65 -9.91 -8.71
C VAL A 219 0.54 -9.68 -7.78
N VAL A 220 0.36 -8.88 -6.75
CA VAL A 220 1.35 -8.65 -5.69
C VAL A 220 0.76 -9.11 -4.37
N VAL A 221 1.47 -9.96 -3.65
CA VAL A 221 0.97 -10.63 -2.46
C VAL A 221 2.01 -10.63 -1.36
N SER A 222 1.53 -10.74 -0.15
CA SER A 222 2.41 -10.91 1.00
C SER A 222 2.99 -12.34 1.13
N GLU A 223 2.28 -13.34 0.59
CA GLU A 223 2.66 -14.76 0.52
C GLU A 223 1.99 -15.38 -0.73
N PRO A 224 2.70 -16.22 -1.52
CA PRO A 224 2.13 -16.87 -2.70
C PRO A 224 0.80 -17.57 -2.42
N ILE A 225 -0.19 -17.33 -3.30
CA ILE A 225 -1.58 -17.82 -3.13
C ILE A 225 -1.82 -19.20 -3.76
N ASP A 226 -0.82 -19.79 -4.41
CA ASP A 226 -0.87 -21.09 -5.06
C ASP A 226 0.51 -21.77 -5.07
N ASP A 227 0.55 -23.03 -5.50
CA ASP A 227 1.75 -23.86 -5.55
C ASP A 227 2.57 -23.66 -6.84
N GLN A 228 2.25 -22.65 -7.66
CA GLN A 228 2.98 -22.35 -8.90
C GLN A 228 4.28 -21.59 -8.58
N ALA A 229 5.18 -22.27 -7.89
CA ALA A 229 6.41 -21.71 -7.31
C ALA A 229 7.26 -20.96 -8.35
N ASP A 230 7.35 -21.47 -9.58
CA ASP A 230 8.19 -20.90 -10.65
C ASP A 230 7.69 -19.53 -11.16
N GLY A 231 6.44 -19.15 -10.85
CA GLY A 231 5.87 -17.87 -11.28
C GLY A 231 6.04 -16.72 -10.29
N TRP A 232 6.38 -17.00 -9.02
CA TRP A 232 6.43 -15.98 -7.97
C TRP A 232 7.86 -15.46 -7.76
N GLN A 233 8.01 -14.14 -7.84
CA GLN A 233 9.27 -13.45 -7.60
C GLN A 233 9.18 -12.63 -6.32
N ALA A 234 10.20 -12.74 -5.46
CA ALA A 234 10.28 -11.90 -4.27
C ALA A 234 10.76 -10.49 -4.66
N VAL A 235 10.08 -9.46 -4.15
CA VAL A 235 10.60 -8.08 -4.20
C VAL A 235 11.79 -8.00 -3.25
N GLY A 236 12.92 -7.42 -3.66
CA GLY A 236 14.10 -7.25 -2.81
C GLY A 236 13.80 -6.48 -1.51
N ALA A 237 14.57 -6.72 -0.45
CA ALA A 237 14.48 -5.87 0.75
C ALA A 237 14.91 -4.44 0.38
N ASN A 238 14.25 -3.43 0.96
CA ASN A 238 14.48 -2.01 0.67
C ASN A 238 14.30 -1.69 -0.81
N HIS A 239 13.23 -2.20 -1.42
CA HIS A 239 12.85 -1.89 -2.79
C HIS A 239 11.40 -1.44 -2.86
N VAL A 240 11.10 -0.69 -3.92
CA VAL A 240 9.75 -0.31 -4.32
C VAL A 240 9.46 -0.86 -5.70
N LEU A 241 8.27 -1.44 -5.86
CA LEU A 241 7.70 -1.88 -7.13
C LEU A 241 6.66 -0.84 -7.57
N VAL A 242 6.75 -0.40 -8.82
CA VAL A 242 5.81 0.54 -9.43
C VAL A 242 5.24 -0.07 -10.70
N ALA A 243 3.92 -0.01 -10.87
CA ALA A 243 3.23 -0.50 -12.07
C ALA A 243 2.07 0.43 -12.43
N SER A 244 1.77 0.55 -13.73
CA SER A 244 0.56 1.21 -14.19
C SER A 244 -0.67 0.32 -13.98
N CYS A 245 -1.78 0.95 -13.64
CA CYS A 245 -3.04 0.26 -13.40
C CYS A 245 -3.82 0.01 -14.68
N GLY A 246 -4.61 -1.07 -14.71
CA GLY A 246 -5.48 -1.45 -15.83
C GLY A 246 -4.80 -2.27 -16.92
N GLU A 247 -5.41 -2.26 -18.11
CA GLU A 247 -4.94 -3.00 -19.28
C GLU A 247 -3.81 -2.25 -20.00
N ALA A 248 -2.60 -2.30 -19.46
CA ALA A 248 -1.38 -1.90 -20.16
C ALA A 248 -0.18 -2.75 -19.74
N SER A 249 0.67 -3.03 -20.72
CA SER A 249 1.59 -4.18 -20.83
C SER A 249 2.98 -3.97 -20.24
N ASP A 250 3.21 -2.92 -19.48
CA ASP A 250 4.57 -2.62 -19.06
C ASP A 250 4.97 -3.49 -17.86
N PRO A 251 6.19 -4.04 -17.87
CA PRO A 251 6.70 -4.73 -16.70
C PRO A 251 6.74 -3.76 -15.52
N PRO A 252 6.46 -4.24 -14.29
CA PRO A 252 6.67 -3.41 -13.12
C PRO A 252 8.13 -2.95 -13.05
N VAL A 253 8.34 -1.69 -12.69
CA VAL A 253 9.65 -1.13 -12.40
C VAL A 253 9.96 -1.43 -10.93
N ILE A 254 11.10 -2.05 -10.67
CA ILE A 254 11.56 -2.36 -9.30
C ILE A 254 12.88 -1.64 -9.09
N VAL A 255 12.91 -0.73 -8.12
CA VAL A 255 14.09 0.09 -7.82
C VAL A 255 14.39 0.11 -6.32
N PRO A 256 15.65 0.36 -5.94
CA PRO A 256 16.01 0.57 -4.54
C PRO A 256 15.16 1.67 -3.90
N PHE A 257 14.74 1.41 -2.66
CA PHE A 257 14.00 2.33 -1.81
C PHE A 257 14.78 2.50 -0.51
N GLU A 258 15.70 3.45 -0.54
CA GLU A 258 16.53 3.82 0.60
C GLU A 258 15.93 5.04 1.30
N LEU A 259 16.02 5.04 2.64
CA LEU A 259 15.74 6.23 3.44
C LEU A 259 17.08 6.91 3.69
N GLU A 260 17.34 8.02 3.02
CA GLU A 260 18.47 8.87 3.41
C GLU A 260 18.17 9.53 4.76
N PRO A 261 19.17 9.71 5.64
CA PRO A 261 18.97 10.34 6.92
C PRO A 261 18.42 11.76 6.75
N ALA A 262 17.44 12.12 7.59
CA ALA A 262 16.93 13.48 7.64
C ALA A 262 18.09 14.44 7.95
N VAL A 263 18.34 15.43 7.09
CA VAL A 263 19.30 16.49 7.40
C VAL A 263 18.77 17.27 8.61
N PRO A 264 19.49 17.33 9.75
CA PRO A 264 19.02 18.08 10.91
C PRO A 264 18.85 19.56 10.57
N GLY A 265 17.65 20.13 10.81
CA GLY A 265 17.39 21.58 10.70
C GLY A 265 16.52 22.03 9.52
N SER A 266 16.02 21.12 8.68
CA SER A 266 15.05 21.45 7.62
C SER A 266 13.63 21.61 8.22
N THR A 267 13.34 22.78 8.80
CA THR A 267 11.95 23.22 8.94
C THR A 267 11.41 23.49 7.55
N ALA A 268 10.29 22.85 7.19
CA ALA A 268 9.63 22.99 5.90
C ALA A 268 8.85 24.31 5.79
N ASP A 269 9.45 25.43 6.22
CA ASP A 269 8.89 26.78 6.15
C ASP A 269 9.93 27.70 5.50
N GLY A 270 10.06 27.64 4.18
CA GLY A 270 10.87 28.57 3.40
C GLY A 270 10.65 28.40 1.90
N PRO A 271 10.21 29.45 1.16
CA PRO A 271 9.98 29.33 -0.27
C PRO A 271 11.30 29.42 -1.02
N GLY A 272 11.56 28.44 -1.89
CA GLY A 272 12.47 28.60 -3.02
C GLY A 272 13.92 28.19 -2.80
N MET A 273 14.21 26.89 -2.92
CA MET A 273 15.39 26.45 -3.65
C MET A 273 15.22 24.98 -4.07
N ALA A 274 14.87 24.78 -5.35
CA ALA A 274 14.81 23.46 -5.95
C ALA A 274 16.22 22.85 -5.99
N ARG A 275 16.42 21.70 -5.34
CA ARG A 275 17.70 20.99 -5.35
C ARG A 275 17.90 20.28 -6.71
N PRO A 276 19.09 20.32 -7.34
CA PRO A 276 19.24 19.93 -8.75
C PRO A 276 19.21 18.42 -9.05
N TRP A 277 19.24 17.56 -8.04
CA TRP A 277 19.46 16.11 -8.22
C TRP A 277 18.23 15.22 -7.96
N ALA A 278 17.13 15.76 -7.42
CA ALA A 278 15.87 15.03 -7.14
C ALA A 278 15.07 14.62 -8.40
N ARG A 279 15.64 14.81 -9.60
CA ARG A 279 14.90 14.70 -10.86
C ARG A 279 14.92 13.33 -11.54
N SER A 280 15.79 12.40 -11.16
CA SER A 280 15.95 11.17 -11.95
C SER A 280 15.05 10.02 -11.49
N VAL A 281 15.14 9.52 -10.26
CA VAL A 281 14.56 8.19 -9.95
C VAL A 281 13.02 8.16 -9.88
N GLY A 282 12.39 9.16 -9.25
CA GLY A 282 10.93 9.21 -9.10
C GLY A 282 10.20 9.53 -10.41
N ARG A 283 10.73 10.48 -11.20
CA ARG A 283 10.20 10.79 -12.52
C ARG A 283 10.49 9.68 -13.52
N GLU A 284 11.71 9.13 -13.58
CA GLU A 284 12.03 8.06 -14.54
C GLU A 284 11.15 6.82 -14.31
N ALA A 285 10.89 6.40 -13.07
CA ALA A 285 10.01 5.24 -12.82
C ALA A 285 8.53 5.53 -13.17
N VAL A 286 8.04 6.74 -12.91
CA VAL A 286 6.65 7.15 -13.23
C VAL A 286 6.47 7.48 -14.71
N GLU A 287 7.50 8.01 -15.37
CA GLU A 287 7.52 8.41 -16.78
C GLU A 287 7.81 7.22 -17.69
N GLN A 288 8.61 6.23 -17.26
CA GLN A 288 8.75 4.93 -17.92
C GLN A 288 7.47 4.06 -17.83
N ALA A 289 6.62 4.30 -16.83
CA ALA A 289 5.34 3.62 -16.69
C ALA A 289 4.17 4.33 -17.40
N ARG A 290 4.38 5.56 -17.92
CA ARG A 290 3.33 6.29 -18.65
C ARG A 290 3.16 5.73 -20.06
N PRO A 291 1.93 5.44 -20.52
CA PRO A 291 1.70 5.02 -21.90
C PRO A 291 2.13 6.13 -22.87
N ALA A 292 2.92 5.77 -23.87
CA ALA A 292 3.36 6.67 -24.93
C ALA A 292 2.16 7.06 -25.81
N GLY A 293 1.55 8.22 -25.55
CA GLY A 293 0.59 8.83 -26.46
C GLY A 293 -0.58 9.51 -25.77
N THR A 294 -0.42 10.77 -25.41
CA THR A 294 -1.50 11.79 -25.44
C THR A 294 -0.86 13.17 -25.36
N ALA A 295 -0.05 13.49 -26.37
CA ALA A 295 0.29 14.86 -26.68
C ALA A 295 -0.28 15.17 -28.06
N GLN A 296 -1.47 15.78 -28.10
CA GLN A 296 -1.91 16.82 -29.05
C GLN A 296 -3.45 16.96 -29.03
N GLY A 297 -3.92 18.20 -28.89
CA GLY A 297 -5.23 18.61 -29.43
C GLY A 297 -6.27 19.14 -28.45
N LEU A 298 -5.97 20.19 -27.67
CA LEU A 298 -7.00 21.09 -27.14
C LEU A 298 -6.87 22.44 -27.84
N VAL A 299 -7.64 22.63 -28.92
CA VAL A 299 -7.99 23.96 -29.43
C VAL A 299 -9.47 23.95 -29.83
N ALA A 300 -10.24 24.76 -29.09
CA ALA A 300 -11.50 25.43 -29.44
C ALA A 300 -12.75 24.59 -29.80
N ALA A 301 -13.81 24.74 -29.01
CA ALA A 301 -15.01 25.48 -29.43
C ALA A 301 -15.96 25.67 -28.23
N ALA A 302 -16.16 26.94 -27.84
CA ALA A 302 -17.33 27.38 -27.11
C ALA A 302 -18.22 28.13 -28.12
N ALA A 303 -19.41 27.59 -28.35
CA ALA A 303 -20.60 28.27 -28.85
C ALA A 303 -21.82 27.47 -28.38
#